data_AF-A0A940UHA4-F1
#
_entry.id   AF-A0A940UHA4-F1
#
_cell.length_a   1.000
_cell.length_b   1.000
_cell.length_c   1.000
_cell.angle_alpha   90.00
_cell.angle_beta   90.00
_cell.angle_gamma   90.00
#
_symmetry.space_group_name_H-M   'P 1'
#
loop_
_entity.id
_entity.type
_entity.pdbx_description
1 polymer ?
#
loop_
_entity_poly.entity_id
_entity_poly.type
_entity_poly.pdbx_seq_one_letter_code
_entity_poly.pdbx_strand_id
1 'polypeptide(L)'
;MRGSRVLMLLAALGYLIIAPQIVLPYFEEILAEEEIVLEDTITLEFKHKSGHETGFDIREDISRGQEFLKDKAAGSSVVKEQKKIVSYSKKGKKRERTVTEKVLKPNFLLAVEDLKDRKIRQVRITNEGYVTDGFEVTKRRGTGVGSRFEVRYPENMAVLALRTTVRSDKNNFKEVVYTPYSPEIDTWHMRKAGLDYLTQQLELAYKDLETRKVRLIGLEQLGADISPTEVALVLSIIEHIDPVRFQNCQEGKVIELVHEVLTIVGANTDEAYAYSKSPAGARGLFQIIPDTYNRLREKYPKAGLTKDFVAGCTDHVNAAKASMLLFDSDLTDLSPERMSAMRKNVRAVGMYLAAAYNCGSGKVQKSARLCGDKWTCRLPEETKIYLKKFDVVWELRKALDR
;
A
#
# COMPACT_ATOMS: atom_id res chain seq x y z
N MET A 1 -67.12 22.30 26.89
CA MET A 1 -68.13 21.27 27.22
C MET A 1 -68.02 20.14 26.20
N ARG A 2 -67.81 18.90 26.70
CA ARG A 2 -68.20 17.56 26.20
C ARG A 2 -68.45 17.40 24.68
N GLY A 3 -67.87 16.45 23.94
CA GLY A 3 -67.60 15.02 24.21
C GLY A 3 -68.19 14.22 23.04
N SER A 4 -67.40 13.49 22.25
CA SER A 4 -67.18 12.02 22.30
C SER A 4 -68.34 11.14 21.81
N ARG A 5 -68.05 10.23 20.86
CA ARG A 5 -68.62 8.86 20.57
C ARG A 5 -67.97 8.35 19.25
N VAL A 6 -67.19 7.26 19.10
CA VAL A 6 -67.20 5.86 19.61
C VAL A 6 -68.47 5.13 19.11
N LEU A 7 -68.53 3.96 18.43
CA LEU A 7 -67.66 2.79 18.19
C LEU A 7 -68.26 1.90 17.04
N MET A 8 -67.43 1.01 16.47
CA MET A 8 -67.63 -0.31 15.78
C MET A 8 -69.03 -0.95 15.59
N LEU A 9 -69.25 -1.70 14.48
CA LEU A 9 -69.18 -3.20 14.40
C LEU A 9 -69.69 -3.82 13.05
N LEU A 10 -68.83 -4.67 12.46
CA LEU A 10 -68.98 -5.98 11.75
C LEU A 10 -70.28 -6.49 11.07
N ALA A 11 -70.13 -7.02 9.84
CA ALA A 11 -70.56 -8.37 9.32
C ALA A 11 -70.35 -8.40 7.77
N ALA A 12 -69.58 -9.26 7.09
CA ALA A 12 -69.44 -10.74 6.98
C ALA A 12 -70.19 -11.36 5.77
N LEU A 13 -69.53 -12.33 5.10
CA LEU A 13 -69.90 -13.23 3.96
C LEU A 13 -69.75 -12.65 2.52
N GLY A 14 -69.19 -13.33 1.51
CA GLY A 14 -68.69 -14.71 1.30
C GLY A 14 -68.95 -15.14 -0.17
N TYR A 15 -68.09 -16.01 -0.76
CA TYR A 15 -68.05 -16.58 -2.15
C TYR A 15 -67.33 -15.73 -3.23
N LEU A 16 -66.15 -16.03 -3.80
CA LEU A 16 -65.35 -17.21 -4.22
C LEU A 16 -65.55 -17.67 -5.69
N ILE A 17 -64.42 -17.73 -6.42
CA ILE A 17 -64.07 -18.45 -7.69
C ILE A 17 -64.64 -17.82 -9.00
N ILE A 18 -63.89 -17.45 -10.04
CA ILE A 18 -62.85 -18.19 -10.80
C ILE A 18 -61.80 -17.22 -11.39
N ALA A 19 -60.52 -17.56 -11.22
CA ALA A 19 -59.40 -17.11 -12.04
C ALA A 19 -58.76 -18.35 -12.72
N PRO A 20 -58.23 -18.26 -13.95
CA PRO A 20 -57.17 -19.15 -14.43
C PRO A 20 -55.81 -18.48 -14.14
N GLN A 21 -55.02 -19.02 -13.22
CA GLN A 21 -53.93 -19.98 -13.48
C GLN A 21 -52.96 -19.57 -14.61
N ILE A 22 -51.87 -18.92 -14.22
CA ILE A 22 -50.52 -19.44 -14.49
C ILE A 22 -49.77 -19.43 -13.16
N VAL A 23 -49.23 -20.59 -12.84
CA VAL A 23 -48.61 -21.03 -11.58
C VAL A 23 -47.08 -21.02 -11.82
N LEU A 24 -46.22 -20.58 -10.90
CA LEU A 24 -45.52 -21.40 -9.87
C LEU A 24 -44.37 -20.56 -9.25
N PRO A 25 -43.87 -20.90 -8.04
CA PRO A 25 -44.06 -20.05 -6.86
C PRO A 25 -42.79 -19.92 -5.98
N TYR A 26 -43.04 -19.49 -4.74
CA TYR A 26 -42.24 -19.56 -3.52
C TYR A 26 -41.42 -18.32 -3.15
N PHE A 27 -42.13 -17.40 -2.49
CA PHE A 27 -41.58 -16.47 -1.52
C PHE A 27 -42.55 -16.47 -0.33
N GLU A 28 -42.26 -17.27 0.70
CA GLU A 28 -42.53 -16.99 2.12
C GLU A 28 -42.00 -18.15 2.97
N GLU A 29 -41.52 -17.81 4.18
CA GLU A 29 -40.65 -18.56 5.11
C GLU A 29 -39.18 -18.54 4.67
N ILE A 30 -38.25 -17.83 5.34
CA ILE A 30 -37.81 -18.06 6.72
C ILE A 30 -37.28 -16.72 7.32
N LEU A 31 -37.82 -16.34 8.48
CA LEU A 31 -37.13 -15.51 9.46
C LEU A 31 -36.18 -16.44 10.24
N ALA A 32 -34.90 -16.43 9.91
CA ALA A 32 -33.83 -16.96 10.75
C ALA A 32 -32.54 -16.22 10.39
N GLU A 33 -31.78 -15.87 11.42
CA GLU A 33 -30.45 -15.27 11.33
C GLU A 33 -29.54 -16.16 10.47
N GLU A 34 -29.26 -15.76 9.23
CA GLU A 34 -28.11 -16.30 8.51
C GLU A 34 -26.85 -15.63 9.05
N GLU A 35 -26.37 -16.21 10.15
CA GLU A 35 -24.96 -16.23 10.49
C GLU A 35 -24.19 -16.63 9.23
N ILE A 36 -23.41 -15.70 8.68
CA ILE A 36 -22.43 -16.02 7.64
C ILE A 36 -21.38 -16.91 8.32
N VAL A 37 -21.63 -18.21 8.28
CA VAL A 37 -20.64 -19.23 8.56
C VAL A 37 -19.61 -19.13 7.44
N LEU A 38 -18.56 -18.34 7.69
CA LEU A 38 -17.28 -18.53 7.04
C LEU A 38 -16.87 -19.96 7.38
N GLU A 39 -17.03 -20.88 6.43
CA GLU A 39 -16.52 -22.25 6.57
C GLU A 39 -15.08 -22.20 7.09
N ASP A 40 -14.94 -22.79 8.27
CA ASP A 40 -13.70 -22.91 9.01
C ASP A 40 -12.59 -23.47 8.13
N THR A 41 -11.41 -22.84 8.22
CA THR A 41 -10.12 -23.45 7.87
C THR A 41 -10.10 -24.18 6.53
N ILE A 42 -9.94 -23.42 5.43
CA ILE A 42 -9.16 -23.95 4.31
C ILE A 42 -7.72 -24.06 4.81
N THR A 43 -7.43 -25.19 5.45
CA THR A 43 -6.09 -25.73 5.50
C THR A 43 -5.70 -25.91 4.04
N LEU A 44 -4.99 -24.94 3.47
CA LEU A 44 -4.31 -25.13 2.20
C LEU A 44 -3.25 -26.19 2.49
N GLU A 45 -3.64 -27.46 2.35
CA GLU A 45 -2.71 -28.52 2.04
C GLU A 45 -1.98 -28.06 0.77
N PHE A 46 -0.79 -27.51 0.94
CA PHE A 46 0.22 -27.64 -0.09
C PHE A 46 0.43 -29.15 -0.26
N LYS A 47 -0.33 -29.76 -1.17
CA LYS A 47 0.07 -31.02 -1.79
C LYS A 47 1.32 -30.73 -2.63
N HIS A 48 2.45 -30.56 -1.95
CA HIS A 48 3.71 -31.01 -2.52
C HIS A 48 3.49 -32.46 -2.91
N LYS A 49 3.79 -32.82 -4.17
CA LYS A 49 3.88 -34.22 -4.62
C LYS A 49 4.99 -35.02 -3.90
N SER A 50 5.53 -34.51 -2.81
CA SER A 50 6.49 -35.15 -1.92
C SER A 50 6.18 -34.66 -0.50
N GLY A 51 5.52 -35.49 0.32
CA GLY A 51 5.17 -35.20 1.71
C GLY A 51 6.41 -35.01 2.60
N HIS A 52 7.07 -33.87 2.49
CA HIS A 52 8.09 -33.41 3.41
C HIS A 52 7.59 -32.10 4.02
N GLU A 53 7.17 -32.16 5.28
CA GLU A 53 7.18 -30.99 6.16
C GLU A 53 8.64 -30.53 6.25
N THR A 54 9.00 -29.60 5.38
CA THR A 54 10.28 -28.91 5.46
C THR A 54 10.13 -27.83 6.52
N GLY A 55 10.98 -27.86 7.55
CA GLY A 55 11.02 -26.85 8.60
C GLY A 55 11.45 -25.49 8.05
N PHE A 56 10.53 -24.81 7.39
CA PHE A 56 10.72 -23.51 6.76
C PHE A 56 10.35 -22.42 7.77
N ASP A 57 11.30 -22.04 8.63
CA ASP A 57 11.20 -20.76 9.32
C ASP A 57 11.63 -19.68 8.34
N ILE A 58 10.63 -19.13 7.64
CA ILE A 58 10.85 -18.14 6.58
C ILE A 58 11.69 -16.94 7.04
N ARG A 59 11.63 -16.55 8.32
CA ARG A 59 12.44 -15.43 8.84
C ARG A 59 13.89 -15.83 9.03
N GLU A 60 14.12 -17.04 9.57
CA GLU A 60 15.47 -17.60 9.66
C GLU A 60 16.08 -17.75 8.26
N ASP A 61 15.31 -18.25 7.29
CA ASP A 61 15.79 -18.46 5.92
C ASP A 61 16.13 -17.15 5.22
N ILE A 62 15.25 -16.14 5.32
CA ILE A 62 15.55 -14.80 4.82
C ILE A 62 16.84 -14.27 5.46
N SER A 63 16.99 -14.41 6.77
CA SER A 63 18.19 -13.96 7.50
C SER A 63 19.45 -14.67 7.01
N ARG A 64 19.38 -16.00 6.80
CA ARG A 64 20.47 -16.81 6.22
C ARG A 64 20.82 -16.33 4.81
N GLY A 65 19.81 -16.05 3.98
CA GLY A 65 19.99 -15.54 2.62
C GLY A 65 20.63 -14.15 2.58
N GLN A 66 20.22 -13.26 3.47
CA GLN A 66 20.79 -11.92 3.60
C GLN A 66 22.25 -11.98 4.09
N GLU A 67 22.52 -12.75 5.14
CA GLU A 67 23.88 -12.93 5.68
C GLU A 67 24.80 -13.57 4.62
N PHE A 68 24.31 -14.54 3.85
CA PHE A 68 25.05 -15.17 2.76
C PHE A 68 25.54 -14.18 1.68
N LEU A 69 24.88 -13.03 1.51
CA LEU A 69 25.26 -11.99 0.54
C LEU A 69 26.02 -10.81 1.15
N LYS A 70 26.13 -10.72 2.48
CA LYS A 70 26.61 -9.52 3.19
C LYS A 70 28.04 -9.11 2.84
N ASP A 71 28.92 -10.09 2.67
CA ASP A 71 30.34 -9.86 2.35
C ASP A 71 30.67 -10.00 0.85
N LYS A 72 29.63 -10.15 0.02
CA LYS A 72 29.79 -10.37 -1.42
C LYS A 72 29.63 -9.06 -2.19
N ALA A 73 30.09 -9.03 -3.45
CA ALA A 73 29.92 -7.87 -4.33
C ALA A 73 29.02 -8.21 -5.52
N ALA A 74 27.95 -7.43 -5.68
CA ALA A 74 27.10 -7.50 -6.87
C ALA A 74 27.78 -6.77 -8.04
N GLY A 75 28.44 -5.65 -7.75
CA GLY A 75 29.02 -4.75 -8.72
C GLY A 75 27.97 -3.90 -9.44
N SER A 76 28.45 -2.89 -10.15
CA SER A 76 27.61 -2.06 -11.01
C SER A 76 28.47 -1.37 -12.07
N SER A 77 27.80 -0.83 -13.09
CA SER A 77 28.41 0.11 -14.02
C SER A 77 27.67 1.44 -13.98
N VAL A 78 28.40 2.55 -14.07
CA VAL A 78 27.82 3.90 -14.14
C VAL A 78 28.12 4.47 -15.51
N VAL A 79 27.08 4.70 -16.30
CA VAL A 79 27.19 5.29 -17.63
C VAL A 79 26.72 6.74 -17.60
N LYS A 80 27.28 7.58 -18.46
CA LYS A 80 26.78 8.94 -18.68
C LYS A 80 25.78 8.88 -19.83
N GLU A 81 24.52 9.18 -19.55
CA GLU A 81 23.48 9.27 -20.58
C GLU A 81 23.06 10.72 -20.77
N GLN A 82 22.79 11.09 -22.03
CA GLN A 82 22.24 12.40 -22.36
C GLN A 82 20.73 12.28 -22.45
N LYS A 83 20.03 13.03 -21.59
CA LYS A 83 18.56 13.08 -21.60
C LYS A 83 18.09 14.45 -22.05
N LYS A 84 17.19 14.47 -23.03
CA LYS A 84 16.49 15.69 -23.43
C LYS A 84 15.36 15.93 -22.43
N ILE A 85 15.47 16.97 -21.63
CA ILE A 85 14.42 17.40 -20.71
C ILE A 85 13.61 18.48 -21.41
N VAL A 86 12.34 18.19 -21.62
CA VAL A 86 11.35 19.16 -22.08
C VAL A 86 10.62 19.72 -20.86
N SER A 87 10.58 21.03 -20.74
CA SER A 87 9.84 21.74 -19.70
C SER A 87 8.93 22.79 -20.32
N TYR A 88 7.83 23.12 -19.66
CA TYR A 88 6.89 24.15 -20.10
C TYR A 88 6.90 25.29 -19.07
N SER A 89 7.03 26.52 -19.54
CA SER A 89 6.84 27.69 -18.68
C SER A 89 5.39 27.81 -18.22
N LYS A 90 5.13 28.62 -17.18
CA LYS A 90 3.75 28.96 -16.75
C LYS A 90 2.89 29.56 -17.88
N LYS A 91 3.51 30.10 -18.95
CA LYS A 91 2.85 30.63 -20.15
C LYS A 91 2.80 29.62 -21.32
N GLY A 92 3.07 28.33 -21.07
CA GLY A 92 3.00 27.27 -22.09
C GLY A 92 4.20 27.16 -23.05
N LYS A 93 5.18 28.06 -22.98
CA LYS A 93 6.38 28.01 -23.84
C LYS A 93 7.25 26.77 -23.54
N LYS A 94 7.47 25.92 -24.54
CA LYS A 94 8.37 24.76 -24.49
C LYS A 94 9.83 25.21 -24.36
N ARG A 95 10.57 24.61 -23.44
CA ARG A 95 12.02 24.76 -23.27
C ARG A 95 12.63 23.37 -23.26
N GLU A 96 13.58 23.15 -24.15
CA GLU A 96 14.35 21.91 -24.22
C GLU A 96 15.75 22.17 -23.68
N ARG A 97 16.24 21.29 -22.82
CA ARG A 97 17.63 21.27 -22.39
C ARG A 97 18.14 19.84 -22.45
N THR A 98 19.36 19.65 -22.93
CA THR A 98 20.05 18.36 -22.80
C THR A 98 20.77 18.36 -21.47
N VAL A 99 20.53 17.34 -20.65
CA VAL A 99 21.21 17.15 -19.38
C VAL A 99 21.96 15.83 -19.45
N THR A 100 23.24 15.85 -19.10
CA THR A 100 24.02 14.63 -18.88
C THR A 100 23.76 14.14 -17.47
N GLU A 101 23.24 12.93 -17.34
CA GLU A 101 22.99 12.28 -16.06
C GLU A 101 23.85 11.02 -15.93
N LYS A 102 24.36 10.77 -14.71
CA LYS A 102 24.97 9.48 -14.38
C LYS A 102 23.85 8.46 -14.15
N VAL A 103 23.74 7.49 -15.03
CA VAL A 103 22.77 6.40 -14.96
C VAL A 103 23.49 5.16 -14.41
N LEU A 104 22.93 4.61 -13.34
CA LEU A 104 23.40 3.37 -12.74
C LEU A 104 22.80 2.19 -13.49
N LYS A 105 23.66 1.27 -13.93
CA LYS A 105 23.30 -0.06 -14.42
C LYS A 105 23.71 -1.07 -13.35
N PRO A 106 22.79 -1.41 -12.42
CA PRO A 106 23.11 -2.32 -11.33
C PRO A 106 23.19 -3.75 -11.84
N ASN A 107 24.14 -4.52 -11.30
CA ASN A 107 24.06 -5.97 -11.34
C ASN A 107 23.27 -6.46 -10.11
N PHE A 108 22.80 -7.70 -10.19
CA PHE A 108 22.11 -8.35 -9.09
C PHE A 108 22.87 -9.63 -8.73
N LEU A 109 23.00 -9.86 -7.44
CA LEU A 109 23.48 -11.11 -6.89
C LEU A 109 22.36 -11.68 -6.01
N LEU A 110 21.81 -12.83 -6.36
CA LEU A 110 20.74 -13.45 -5.60
C LEU A 110 21.30 -14.54 -4.68
N ALA A 111 20.70 -14.65 -3.50
CA ALA A 111 20.73 -15.84 -2.65
C ALA A 111 19.48 -16.64 -2.96
N VAL A 112 19.67 -17.80 -3.56
CA VAL A 112 18.59 -18.69 -3.98
C VAL A 112 18.73 -19.98 -3.19
N GLU A 113 17.69 -20.37 -2.46
CA GLU A 113 17.68 -21.62 -1.69
C GLU A 113 16.96 -22.72 -2.46
N ASP A 114 17.61 -23.88 -2.54
CA ASP A 114 16.98 -25.13 -2.97
C ASP A 114 16.06 -25.63 -1.86
N LEU A 115 14.75 -25.66 -2.10
CA LEU A 115 13.79 -26.06 -1.07
C LEU A 115 13.90 -27.56 -0.70
N LYS A 116 14.58 -28.38 -1.51
CA LYS A 116 14.76 -29.81 -1.23
C LYS A 116 15.93 -30.08 -0.28
N ASP A 117 17.08 -29.47 -0.52
CA ASP A 117 18.31 -29.72 0.26
C ASP A 117 18.72 -28.56 1.17
N ARG A 118 17.95 -27.46 1.16
CA ARG A 118 18.10 -26.26 1.99
C ARG A 118 19.43 -25.52 1.77
N LYS A 119 20.14 -25.80 0.66
CA LYS A 119 21.39 -25.12 0.32
C LYS A 119 21.10 -23.81 -0.40
N ILE A 120 21.73 -22.75 0.11
CA ILE A 120 21.73 -21.43 -0.52
C ILE A 120 22.84 -21.37 -1.57
N ARG A 121 22.47 -20.99 -2.78
CA ARG A 121 23.34 -20.81 -3.94
C ARG A 121 23.33 -19.36 -4.37
N GLN A 122 24.43 -18.94 -4.97
CA GLN A 122 24.59 -17.60 -5.50
C GLN A 122 24.25 -17.59 -6.99
N VAL A 123 23.37 -16.68 -7.41
CA VAL A 123 23.06 -16.48 -8.83
C VAL A 123 23.33 -15.04 -9.20
N ARG A 124 24.20 -14.80 -10.18
CA ARG A 124 24.48 -13.44 -10.67
C ARG A 124 23.60 -13.16 -11.88
N ILE A 125 22.98 -11.99 -11.88
CA ILE A 125 22.10 -11.55 -12.96
C ILE A 125 22.59 -10.19 -13.43
N THR A 126 22.95 -10.11 -14.70
CA THR A 126 23.24 -8.82 -15.34
C THR A 126 21.93 -8.09 -15.63
N ASN A 127 21.98 -6.78 -15.84
CA ASN A 127 20.77 -6.03 -16.16
C ASN A 127 20.08 -6.47 -17.48
N GLU A 128 20.78 -7.24 -18.31
CA GLU A 128 20.31 -7.83 -19.58
C GLU A 128 19.65 -9.21 -19.40
N GLY A 129 19.60 -9.74 -18.16
CA GLY A 129 18.86 -10.96 -17.83
C GLY A 129 19.65 -12.26 -18.02
N TYR A 130 20.97 -12.20 -18.17
CA TYR A 130 21.77 -13.39 -18.41
C TYR A 130 22.16 -14.14 -17.12
N VAL A 131 22.03 -15.46 -17.27
CA VAL A 131 22.25 -16.61 -16.38
C VAL A 131 23.71 -16.78 -15.98
N THR A 132 23.94 -17.17 -14.72
CA THR A 132 25.17 -17.87 -14.31
C THR A 132 24.91 -19.36 -14.07
N ASP A 133 25.89 -20.20 -14.42
CA ASP A 133 26.12 -21.56 -13.91
C ASP A 133 24.86 -22.41 -13.66
N GLY A 134 24.12 -22.70 -14.73
CA GLY A 134 23.03 -23.69 -14.71
C GLY A 134 21.70 -23.20 -14.12
N PHE A 135 21.49 -21.89 -13.96
CA PHE A 135 20.21 -21.31 -13.51
C PHE A 135 19.47 -20.56 -14.62
N GLU A 136 18.21 -20.88 -14.91
CA GLU A 136 17.37 -19.99 -15.73
C GLU A 136 16.60 -19.04 -14.82
N VAL A 137 16.93 -17.74 -14.81
CA VAL A 137 16.24 -16.74 -13.99
C VAL A 137 15.64 -15.63 -14.84
N THR A 138 14.34 -15.37 -14.66
CA THR A 138 13.65 -14.25 -15.30
C THR A 138 13.58 -13.07 -14.34
N LYS A 139 14.16 -11.93 -14.73
CA LYS A 139 13.89 -10.64 -14.09
C LYS A 139 12.62 -10.03 -14.68
N ARG A 140 11.58 -9.84 -13.86
CA ARG A 140 10.35 -9.12 -14.24
C ARG A 140 10.57 -7.60 -14.13
N ARG A 141 9.57 -6.80 -14.52
CA ARG A 141 9.64 -5.32 -14.40
C ARG A 141 9.96 -4.91 -12.95
N GLY A 142 10.76 -3.85 -12.81
CA GLY A 142 11.16 -3.28 -11.53
C GLY A 142 12.52 -2.59 -11.63
N THR A 143 12.91 -1.87 -10.59
CA THR A 143 14.20 -1.15 -10.52
C THR A 143 14.88 -1.36 -9.18
N GLY A 144 16.20 -1.58 -9.20
CA GLY A 144 16.97 -1.81 -7.98
C GLY A 144 16.37 -2.94 -7.15
N VAL A 145 16.28 -2.73 -5.84
CA VAL A 145 15.75 -3.71 -4.87
C VAL A 145 14.28 -4.11 -5.10
N GLY A 146 13.49 -3.28 -5.78
CA GLY A 146 12.09 -3.58 -6.13
C GLY A 146 11.93 -4.44 -7.40
N SER A 147 13.02 -5.04 -7.88
CA SER A 147 12.98 -5.94 -9.03
C SER A 147 12.53 -7.33 -8.57
N ARG A 148 11.61 -7.96 -9.32
CA ARG A 148 11.14 -9.32 -9.06
C ARG A 148 11.92 -10.33 -9.90
N PHE A 149 12.29 -11.44 -9.27
CA PHE A 149 13.05 -12.53 -9.88
C PHE A 149 12.26 -13.83 -9.76
N GLU A 150 12.32 -14.64 -10.81
CA GLU A 150 11.66 -15.93 -10.89
C GLU A 150 12.67 -16.95 -11.41
N VAL A 151 13.00 -17.95 -10.59
CA VAL A 151 13.92 -19.02 -10.96
C VAL A 151 13.11 -20.11 -11.65
N ARG A 152 13.32 -20.27 -12.96
CA ARG A 152 12.64 -21.28 -13.80
C ARG A 152 13.34 -22.62 -13.79
N TYR A 153 14.66 -22.59 -13.67
CA TYR A 153 15.47 -23.79 -13.55
C TYR A 153 16.68 -23.52 -12.65
N PRO A 154 17.08 -24.48 -11.80
CA PRO A 154 16.31 -25.66 -11.41
C PRO A 154 15.00 -25.30 -10.68
N GLU A 155 14.03 -26.22 -10.69
CA GLU A 155 12.73 -26.04 -10.02
C GLU A 155 12.86 -26.06 -8.49
N ASN A 156 11.85 -25.55 -7.77
CA ASN A 156 11.77 -25.53 -6.30
C ASN A 156 12.84 -24.66 -5.64
N MET A 157 13.03 -23.45 -6.19
CA MET A 157 14.03 -22.49 -5.75
C MET A 157 13.35 -21.26 -5.17
N ALA A 158 13.74 -20.83 -3.97
CA ALA A 158 13.25 -19.60 -3.34
C ALA A 158 14.29 -18.49 -3.40
N VAL A 159 13.89 -17.28 -3.80
CA VAL A 159 14.78 -16.11 -3.79
C VAL A 159 14.69 -15.44 -2.41
N LEU A 160 15.68 -15.70 -1.55
CA LEU A 160 15.67 -15.24 -0.16
C LEU A 160 16.22 -13.82 0.02
N ALA A 161 17.19 -13.45 -0.82
CA ALA A 161 17.78 -12.12 -0.80
C ALA A 161 18.38 -11.77 -2.16
N LEU A 162 18.54 -10.47 -2.39
CA LEU A 162 19.37 -9.90 -3.43
C LEU A 162 20.39 -8.96 -2.81
N ARG A 163 21.52 -8.82 -3.50
CA ARG A 163 22.45 -7.72 -3.33
C ARG A 163 22.51 -6.95 -4.62
N THR A 164 22.41 -5.62 -4.52
CA THR A 164 22.48 -4.74 -5.68
C THR A 164 22.99 -3.36 -5.28
N THR A 165 23.39 -2.57 -6.27
CA THR A 165 23.75 -1.17 -6.07
C THR A 165 22.51 -0.28 -6.13
N VAL A 166 22.33 0.56 -5.13
CA VAL A 166 21.29 1.61 -5.09
C VAL A 166 21.92 2.98 -5.00
N ARG A 167 21.16 4.01 -5.40
CA ARG A 167 21.57 5.40 -5.27
C ARG A 167 21.30 5.89 -3.84
N SER A 168 22.35 6.18 -3.07
CA SER A 168 22.21 6.74 -1.71
C SER A 168 21.92 8.24 -1.75
N ASP A 169 22.63 9.00 -2.58
CA ASP A 169 22.41 10.43 -2.79
C ASP A 169 22.60 10.84 -4.26
N LYS A 170 22.70 12.15 -4.56
CA LYS A 170 22.82 12.63 -5.94
C LYS A 170 24.03 12.04 -6.67
N ASN A 171 25.14 11.82 -5.96
CA ASN A 171 26.43 11.45 -6.55
C ASN A 171 26.98 10.11 -6.04
N ASN A 172 26.41 9.56 -4.97
CA ASN A 172 26.89 8.36 -4.32
C ASN A 172 25.95 7.17 -4.54
N PHE A 173 26.57 6.01 -4.59
CA PHE A 173 25.93 4.72 -4.72
C PHE A 173 26.43 3.83 -3.59
N LYS A 174 25.57 2.95 -3.08
CA LYS A 174 25.94 1.94 -2.09
C LYS A 174 25.37 0.60 -2.51
N GLU A 175 26.09 -0.47 -2.20
CA GLU A 175 25.50 -1.80 -2.26
C GLU A 175 24.63 -2.04 -1.03
N VAL A 176 23.52 -2.73 -1.26
CA VAL A 176 22.57 -3.10 -0.22
C VAL A 176 22.16 -4.55 -0.42
N VAL A 177 21.85 -5.20 0.69
CA VAL A 177 21.18 -6.50 0.73
C VAL A 177 19.71 -6.24 1.05
N TYR A 178 18.81 -6.91 0.35
CA TYR A 178 17.37 -6.72 0.47
C TYR A 178 16.65 -8.00 0.08
N THR A 179 15.47 -8.26 0.63
CA THR A 179 14.63 -9.39 0.22
C THR A 179 13.57 -8.91 -0.76
N PRO A 180 13.68 -9.22 -2.07
CA PRO A 180 12.63 -8.89 -3.03
C PRO A 180 11.41 -9.79 -2.78
N TYR A 181 10.26 -9.41 -3.33
CA TYR A 181 9.13 -10.33 -3.38
C TYR A 181 9.47 -11.59 -4.21
N SER A 182 9.15 -12.75 -3.67
CA SER A 182 9.08 -14.02 -4.41
C SER A 182 7.84 -14.81 -3.95
N PRO A 183 7.21 -15.64 -4.82
CA PRO A 183 6.04 -16.43 -4.44
C PRO A 183 6.31 -17.39 -3.27
N GLU A 184 7.53 -17.92 -3.17
CA GLU A 184 7.92 -18.91 -2.17
C GLU A 184 7.93 -18.33 -0.75
N ILE A 185 8.13 -17.02 -0.61
CA ILE A 185 8.12 -16.32 0.68
C ILE A 185 6.77 -15.67 1.01
N ASP A 186 5.82 -15.68 0.06
CA ASP A 186 4.49 -15.08 0.18
C ASP A 186 3.53 -16.00 0.97
N THR A 187 3.81 -16.13 2.26
CA THR A 187 3.01 -16.95 3.18
C THR A 187 2.05 -16.09 3.98
N TRP A 188 1.01 -16.70 4.56
CA TRP A 188 0.12 -15.97 5.48
C TRP A 188 0.90 -15.37 6.66
N HIS A 189 1.81 -16.14 7.27
CA HIS A 189 2.66 -15.69 8.37
C HIS A 189 3.51 -14.47 7.98
N MET A 190 4.07 -14.45 6.77
CA MET A 190 4.87 -13.33 6.29
C MET A 190 4.03 -12.07 6.04
N ARG A 191 2.86 -12.23 5.42
CA ARG A 191 1.91 -11.12 5.22
C ARG A 191 1.42 -10.54 6.55
N LYS A 192 1.06 -11.40 7.50
CA LYS A 192 0.68 -11.01 8.85
C LYS A 192 1.80 -10.27 9.56
N ALA A 193 3.03 -10.78 9.48
CA ALA A 193 4.20 -10.09 10.03
C ALA A 193 4.38 -8.68 9.45
N GLY A 194 4.17 -8.51 8.15
CA GLY A 194 4.20 -7.19 7.51
C GLY A 194 3.10 -6.27 8.02
N LEU A 195 1.87 -6.77 8.14
CA LEU A 195 0.73 -6.01 8.66
C LEU A 195 0.95 -5.60 10.13
N ASP A 196 1.31 -6.55 10.99
CA ASP A 196 1.59 -6.33 12.41
C ASP A 196 2.68 -5.26 12.58
N TYR A 197 3.75 -5.35 11.77
CA TYR A 197 4.82 -4.36 11.77
C TYR A 197 4.31 -2.97 11.40
N LEU A 198 3.55 -2.80 10.30
CA LEU A 198 2.98 -1.51 9.90
C LEU A 198 2.09 -0.91 11.00
N THR A 199 1.18 -1.71 11.54
CA THR A 199 0.27 -1.31 12.62
C THR A 199 1.07 -0.84 13.84
N GLN A 200 2.10 -1.59 14.25
CA GLN A 200 2.97 -1.20 15.36
C GLN A 200 3.70 0.13 15.09
N GLN A 201 4.27 0.34 13.89
CA GLN A 201 4.95 1.59 13.58
C GLN A 201 4.00 2.80 13.64
N LEU A 202 2.76 2.62 13.19
CA LEU A 202 1.71 3.64 13.23
C LEU A 202 1.28 3.95 14.66
N GLU A 203 1.07 2.93 15.50
CA GLU A 203 0.74 3.10 16.92
C GLU A 203 1.86 3.82 17.68
N LEU A 204 3.12 3.42 17.46
CA LEU A 204 4.29 4.09 18.03
C LEU A 204 4.36 5.57 17.61
N ALA A 205 4.11 5.85 16.33
CA ALA A 205 4.10 7.21 15.80
C ALA A 205 3.01 8.06 16.47
N TYR A 206 1.79 7.54 16.55
CA TYR A 206 0.67 8.23 17.19
C TYR A 206 0.95 8.50 18.67
N LYS A 207 1.42 7.48 19.41
CA LYS A 207 1.79 7.61 20.83
C LYS A 207 2.93 8.61 21.07
N ASP A 208 3.91 8.69 20.18
CA ASP A 208 4.98 9.70 20.26
C ASP A 208 4.42 11.12 20.06
N LEU A 209 3.46 11.32 19.15
CA LEU A 209 2.77 12.61 18.98
C LEU A 209 1.98 13.01 20.23
N GLU A 210 1.24 12.06 20.83
CA GLU A 210 0.50 12.28 22.08
C GLU A 210 1.44 12.61 23.25
N THR A 211 2.52 11.84 23.40
CA THR A 211 3.53 12.05 24.45
C THR A 211 4.17 13.43 24.33
N ARG A 212 4.41 13.89 23.10
CA ARG A 212 4.91 15.24 22.78
C ARG A 212 3.85 16.34 22.90
N LYS A 213 2.62 15.98 23.24
CA LYS A 213 1.47 16.89 23.36
C LYS A 213 1.26 17.73 22.10
N VAL A 214 1.43 17.10 20.93
CA VAL A 214 1.11 17.71 19.65
C VAL A 214 -0.41 17.77 19.53
N ARG A 215 -0.96 18.96 19.31
CA ARG A 215 -2.40 19.12 19.06
C ARG A 215 -2.70 18.88 17.59
N LEU A 216 -3.61 17.95 17.33
CA LEU A 216 -4.06 17.57 16.00
C LEU A 216 -5.46 18.17 15.79
N ILE A 217 -5.52 19.49 15.59
CA ILE A 217 -6.75 20.28 15.60
C ILE A 217 -7.75 19.82 14.53
N GLY A 218 -7.28 19.51 13.33
CA GLY A 218 -8.13 19.04 12.23
C GLY A 218 -8.74 17.66 12.52
N LEU A 219 -7.95 16.75 13.10
CA LEU A 219 -8.42 15.43 13.53
C LEU A 219 -9.37 15.54 14.74
N GLU A 220 -9.02 16.34 15.75
CA GLU A 220 -9.88 16.64 16.93
C GLU A 220 -11.23 17.22 16.49
N GLN A 221 -11.21 18.13 15.52
CA GLN A 221 -12.44 18.69 14.96
C GLN A 221 -13.28 17.62 14.29
N LEU A 222 -12.70 16.65 13.58
CA LEU A 222 -13.48 15.63 12.90
C LEU A 222 -14.27 14.73 13.87
N GLY A 223 -13.73 14.47 15.06
CA GLY A 223 -14.31 13.59 16.06
C GLY A 223 -13.64 12.21 16.11
N ALA A 224 -14.01 11.40 17.10
CA ALA A 224 -13.31 10.16 17.49
C ALA A 224 -13.49 8.97 16.52
N ASP A 225 -14.38 9.07 15.52
CA ASP A 225 -14.77 7.90 14.71
C ASP A 225 -13.75 7.54 13.62
N ILE A 226 -12.73 8.37 13.38
CA ILE A 226 -11.67 8.07 12.40
C ILE A 226 -10.36 7.84 13.10
N SER A 227 -9.84 6.63 12.93
CA SER A 227 -8.47 6.33 13.26
C SER A 227 -7.51 6.87 12.18
N PRO A 228 -6.66 7.87 12.47
CA PRO A 228 -5.64 8.31 11.51
C PRO A 228 -4.62 7.20 11.20
N THR A 229 -4.45 6.22 12.11
CA THR A 229 -3.58 5.06 11.85
C THR A 229 -4.19 4.14 10.80
N GLU A 230 -5.51 3.93 10.76
CA GLU A 230 -6.17 3.12 9.72
C GLU A 230 -5.98 3.74 8.33
N VAL A 231 -6.17 5.06 8.21
CA VAL A 231 -5.97 5.75 6.93
C VAL A 231 -4.50 5.65 6.52
N ALA A 232 -3.57 5.92 7.43
CA ALA A 232 -2.14 5.82 7.16
C ALA A 232 -1.70 4.39 6.78
N LEU A 233 -2.28 3.36 7.40
CA LEU A 233 -2.03 1.96 7.04
C LEU A 233 -2.39 1.71 5.58
N VAL A 234 -3.62 2.05 5.18
CA VAL A 234 -4.07 1.88 3.79
C VAL A 234 -3.18 2.67 2.83
N LEU A 235 -2.81 3.91 3.17
CA LEU A 235 -1.91 4.70 2.32
C LEU A 235 -0.54 4.04 2.15
N SER A 236 0.07 3.56 3.24
CA SER A 236 1.39 2.89 3.19
C SER A 236 1.41 1.68 2.26
N ILE A 237 0.27 0.98 2.13
CA ILE A 237 0.12 -0.15 1.23
C ILE A 237 -0.05 0.33 -0.22
N ILE A 238 -1.00 1.23 -0.49
CA ILE A 238 -1.35 1.62 -1.87
C ILE A 238 -0.26 2.45 -2.54
N GLU A 239 0.63 3.12 -1.79
CA GLU A 239 1.81 3.81 -2.32
C GLU A 239 2.73 2.85 -3.10
N HIS A 240 2.73 1.57 -2.73
CA HIS A 240 3.60 0.56 -3.33
C HIS A 240 2.89 -0.38 -4.31
N ILE A 241 1.58 -0.20 -4.50
CA ILE A 241 0.84 -0.86 -5.57
C ILE A 241 1.02 -0.07 -6.89
N ASP A 242 1.69 -0.71 -7.85
CA ASP A 242 1.88 -0.16 -9.20
C ASP A 242 0.53 0.15 -9.87
N PRO A 243 0.29 1.41 -10.30
CA PRO A 243 -0.99 1.81 -10.89
C PRO A 243 -1.37 1.02 -12.14
N VAL A 244 -0.40 0.66 -12.98
CA VAL A 244 -0.66 -0.06 -14.24
C VAL A 244 -1.04 -1.51 -13.94
N ARG A 245 -0.36 -2.17 -13.01
CA ARG A 245 -0.75 -3.51 -12.53
C ARG A 245 -2.13 -3.48 -11.91
N PHE A 246 -2.44 -2.49 -11.09
CA PHE A 246 -3.77 -2.35 -10.48
C PHE A 246 -4.87 -2.19 -11.54
N GLN A 247 -4.69 -1.31 -12.52
CA GLN A 247 -5.69 -1.07 -13.57
C GLN A 247 -5.91 -2.27 -14.49
N ASN A 248 -4.87 -3.09 -14.70
CA ASN A 248 -4.96 -4.30 -15.52
C ASN A 248 -5.26 -5.56 -14.70
N CYS A 249 -5.42 -5.43 -13.38
CA CYS A 249 -5.73 -6.54 -12.51
C CYS A 249 -7.19 -6.96 -12.69
N GLN A 250 -7.45 -8.26 -12.73
CA GLN A 250 -8.82 -8.75 -12.70
C GLN A 250 -9.45 -8.44 -11.34
N GLU A 251 -10.75 -8.14 -11.34
CA GLU A 251 -11.53 -7.98 -10.12
C GLU A 251 -11.40 -9.24 -9.25
N GLY A 252 -11.10 -9.09 -7.96
CA GLY A 252 -10.77 -10.18 -7.03
C GLY A 252 -9.28 -10.50 -6.88
N LYS A 253 -8.40 -10.15 -7.84
CA LYS A 253 -6.95 -10.37 -7.74
C LYS A 253 -6.16 -9.20 -7.16
N VAL A 254 -6.84 -8.10 -6.81
CA VAL A 254 -6.20 -6.94 -6.15
C VAL A 254 -5.55 -7.34 -4.83
N ILE A 255 -6.12 -8.31 -4.12
CA ILE A 255 -5.56 -8.82 -2.86
C ILE A 255 -4.12 -9.36 -3.03
N GLU A 256 -3.79 -9.94 -4.19
CA GLU A 256 -2.42 -10.41 -4.49
C GLU A 256 -1.41 -9.24 -4.55
N LEU A 257 -1.85 -8.05 -4.98
CA LEU A 257 -1.00 -6.85 -4.97
C LEU A 257 -0.77 -6.34 -3.55
N VAL A 258 -1.77 -6.49 -2.66
CA VAL A 258 -1.64 -6.17 -1.23
C VAL A 258 -0.70 -7.16 -0.55
N HIS A 259 -0.86 -8.46 -0.84
CA HIS A 259 0.03 -9.53 -0.37
C HIS A 259 1.48 -9.26 -0.72
N GLU A 260 1.77 -8.87 -1.97
CA GLU A 260 3.12 -8.52 -2.38
C GLU A 260 3.73 -7.40 -1.54
N VAL A 261 2.96 -6.35 -1.27
CA VAL A 261 3.43 -5.24 -0.44
C VAL A 261 3.68 -5.70 1.00
N LEU A 262 2.73 -6.41 1.61
CA LEU A 262 2.87 -6.89 2.99
C LEU A 262 4.01 -7.89 3.14
N THR A 263 4.21 -8.77 2.16
CA THR A 263 5.32 -9.73 2.14
C THR A 263 6.67 -9.02 2.08
N ILE A 264 6.80 -7.95 1.26
CA ILE A 264 8.03 -7.13 1.26
C ILE A 264 8.24 -6.44 2.61
N VAL A 265 7.18 -5.92 3.22
CA VAL A 265 7.29 -5.29 4.55
C VAL A 265 7.68 -6.30 5.61
N GLY A 266 7.04 -7.47 5.65
CA GLY A 266 7.36 -8.52 6.62
C GLY A 266 8.80 -9.04 6.48
N ALA A 267 9.29 -9.13 5.25
CA ALA A 267 10.64 -9.64 4.95
C ALA A 267 11.77 -8.65 5.26
N ASN A 268 11.50 -7.34 5.23
CA ASN A 268 12.54 -6.30 5.33
C ASN A 268 12.36 -5.35 6.52
N THR A 269 11.22 -5.38 7.22
CA THR A 269 10.93 -4.58 8.43
C THR A 269 11.29 -3.10 8.28
N ASP A 270 12.19 -2.58 9.10
CA ASP A 270 12.73 -1.22 9.10
C ASP A 270 13.40 -0.79 7.79
N GLU A 271 13.94 -1.72 7.01
CA GLU A 271 14.51 -1.42 5.69
C GLU A 271 13.45 -1.42 4.58
N ALA A 272 12.21 -1.87 4.84
CA ALA A 272 11.18 -1.98 3.81
C ALA A 272 10.94 -0.65 3.10
N TYR A 273 11.12 -0.67 1.78
CA TYR A 273 10.98 0.51 0.90
C TYR A 273 11.88 1.71 1.26
N ALA A 274 12.93 1.54 2.07
CA ALA A 274 13.89 2.61 2.40
C ALA A 274 14.56 3.22 1.15
N TYR A 275 14.64 2.43 0.08
CA TYR A 275 15.24 2.82 -1.20
C TYR A 275 14.23 3.38 -2.22
N SER A 276 12.93 3.38 -1.90
CA SER A 276 11.87 3.86 -2.78
C SER A 276 11.97 5.36 -2.99
N LYS A 277 11.97 5.77 -4.27
CA LYS A 277 12.04 7.17 -4.67
C LYS A 277 11.18 7.45 -5.89
N SER A 278 10.24 8.38 -5.78
CA SER A 278 9.48 8.86 -6.93
C SER A 278 10.25 9.92 -7.75
N PRO A 279 9.83 10.19 -9.00
CA PRO A 279 10.36 11.31 -9.79
C PRO A 279 10.20 12.68 -9.12
N ALA A 280 9.17 12.86 -8.30
CA ALA A 280 8.95 14.08 -7.51
C ALA A 280 9.83 14.15 -6.25
N GLY A 281 10.64 13.12 -5.99
CA GLY A 281 11.52 13.05 -4.83
C GLY A 281 10.85 12.53 -3.57
N ALA A 282 9.66 11.94 -3.66
CA ALA A 282 9.03 11.22 -2.56
C ALA A 282 9.94 10.10 -2.06
N ARG A 283 9.97 9.84 -0.75
CA ARG A 283 10.89 8.87 -0.13
C ARG A 283 10.20 7.91 0.83
N GLY A 284 10.76 6.69 0.91
CA GLY A 284 10.43 5.70 1.93
C GLY A 284 9.04 5.08 1.78
N LEU A 285 8.60 4.40 2.83
CA LEU A 285 7.32 3.68 2.91
C LEU A 285 6.10 4.59 2.65
N PHE A 286 6.12 5.81 3.16
CA PHE A 286 4.99 6.74 3.04
C PHE A 286 5.07 7.66 1.82
N GLN A 287 6.15 7.61 1.03
CA GLN A 287 6.31 8.45 -0.17
C GLN A 287 6.04 9.96 0.06
N ILE A 288 6.49 10.52 1.19
CA ILE A 288 6.36 11.95 1.46
C ILE A 288 7.40 12.72 0.64
N ILE A 289 7.01 13.86 0.05
CA ILE A 289 7.91 14.75 -0.72
C ILE A 289 8.62 15.78 0.17
N PRO A 290 9.83 16.27 -0.21
CA PRO A 290 10.65 17.14 0.63
C PRO A 290 9.95 18.41 1.11
N ASP A 291 9.27 19.12 0.20
CA ASP A 291 8.62 20.41 0.52
C ASP A 291 7.46 20.23 1.50
N THR A 292 6.70 19.14 1.37
CA THR A 292 5.63 18.80 2.31
C THR A 292 6.21 18.46 3.68
N TYR A 293 7.26 17.63 3.73
CA TYR A 293 7.91 17.27 4.99
C TYR A 293 8.46 18.50 5.74
N ASN A 294 9.11 19.42 5.04
CA ASN A 294 9.60 20.67 5.63
C ASN A 294 8.46 21.56 6.16
N ARG A 295 7.38 21.71 5.39
CA ARG A 295 6.19 22.46 5.85
C ARG A 295 5.60 21.88 7.12
N LEU A 296 5.53 20.55 7.23
CA LEU A 296 5.02 19.88 8.43
C LEU A 296 5.95 20.09 9.63
N ARG A 297 7.27 20.05 9.42
CA ARG A 297 8.26 20.37 10.46
C ARG A 297 8.09 21.79 11.01
N GLU A 298 7.83 22.75 10.14
CA GLU A 298 7.59 24.15 10.51
C GLU A 298 6.24 24.34 11.20
N LYS A 299 5.17 23.70 10.68
CA LYS A 299 3.81 23.81 11.23
C LYS A 299 3.68 23.09 12.58
N TYR A 300 4.39 21.99 12.79
CA TYR A 300 4.32 21.16 13.99
C TYR A 300 5.70 20.96 14.64
N PRO A 301 6.34 22.03 15.16
CA PRO A 301 7.71 21.96 15.67
C PRO A 301 7.86 21.01 16.87
N LYS A 302 6.79 20.79 17.64
CA LYS A 302 6.77 19.87 18.80
C LYS A 302 6.74 18.39 18.40
N ALA A 303 6.42 18.05 17.15
CA ALA A 303 6.31 16.66 16.70
C ALA A 303 7.65 15.92 16.61
N GLY A 304 8.77 16.62 16.74
CA GLY A 304 10.10 16.01 16.76
C GLY A 304 10.40 15.24 15.47
N LEU A 305 9.96 15.78 14.32
CA LEU A 305 10.28 15.22 13.01
C LEU A 305 11.78 15.44 12.70
N THR A 306 12.45 14.37 12.27
CA THR A 306 13.89 14.35 11.93
C THR A 306 14.27 15.47 10.96
N LYS A 307 15.41 16.15 11.20
CA LYS A 307 15.82 17.27 10.35
C LYS A 307 16.27 16.83 8.96
N ASP A 308 16.99 15.72 8.89
CA ASP A 308 17.37 15.11 7.61
C ASP A 308 16.15 14.42 6.99
N PHE A 309 15.73 14.92 5.82
CA PHE A 309 14.53 14.42 5.14
C PHE A 309 14.65 12.95 4.73
N VAL A 310 15.83 12.51 4.27
CA VAL A 310 15.98 11.12 3.83
C VAL A 310 15.89 10.20 5.03
N ALA A 311 16.69 10.45 6.08
CA ALA A 311 16.64 9.67 7.31
C ALA A 311 15.24 9.70 7.94
N GLY A 312 14.57 10.85 7.94
CA GLY A 312 13.22 10.99 8.48
C GLY A 312 12.14 10.24 7.69
N CYS A 313 12.28 10.11 6.37
CA CYS A 313 11.33 9.35 5.56
C CYS A 313 11.66 7.87 5.46
N THR A 314 12.89 7.44 5.74
CA THR A 314 13.27 6.03 5.84
C THR A 314 13.00 5.44 7.23
N ASP A 315 13.01 6.26 8.28
CA ASP A 315 12.49 5.87 9.60
C ASP A 315 10.96 5.81 9.58
N HIS A 316 10.40 4.61 9.72
CA HIS A 316 8.96 4.40 9.52
C HIS A 316 8.08 5.07 10.57
N VAL A 317 8.51 5.13 11.84
CA VAL A 317 7.79 5.86 12.89
C VAL A 317 7.75 7.35 12.57
N ASN A 318 8.90 7.93 12.21
CA ASN A 318 8.99 9.34 11.85
C ASN A 318 8.16 9.67 10.60
N ALA A 319 8.20 8.81 9.58
CA ALA A 319 7.43 8.97 8.37
C ALA A 319 5.91 8.86 8.64
N ALA A 320 5.50 7.89 9.47
CA ALA A 320 4.11 7.74 9.93
C ALA A 320 3.61 8.99 10.67
N LYS A 321 4.42 9.57 11.57
CA LYS A 321 4.10 10.86 12.21
C LYS A 321 3.84 11.94 11.17
N ALA A 322 4.74 12.08 10.19
CA ALA A 322 4.57 13.08 9.15
C ALA A 322 3.28 12.86 8.34
N SER A 323 2.88 11.62 8.06
CA SER A 323 1.60 11.31 7.40
C SER A 323 0.40 11.78 8.24
N MET A 324 0.37 11.49 9.54
CA MET A 324 -0.73 11.92 10.43
C MET A 324 -0.81 13.43 10.58
N LEU A 325 0.35 14.11 10.65
CA LEU A 325 0.40 15.58 10.66
C LEU A 325 -0.07 16.18 9.34
N LEU A 326 0.17 15.48 8.23
CA LEU A 326 -0.38 15.89 6.93
C LEU A 326 -1.90 15.77 6.92
N PHE A 327 -2.46 14.68 7.44
CA PHE A 327 -3.90 14.54 7.57
C PHE A 327 -4.52 15.65 8.40
N ASP A 328 -3.92 15.92 9.57
CA ASP A 328 -4.34 17.03 10.42
C ASP A 328 -4.30 18.35 9.66
N SER A 329 -3.19 18.64 8.98
CA SER A 329 -3.03 19.86 8.21
C SER A 329 -4.07 19.99 7.09
N ASP A 330 -4.33 18.93 6.35
CA ASP A 330 -5.29 18.94 5.24
C ASP A 330 -6.72 19.11 5.75
N LEU A 331 -7.05 18.50 6.90
CA LEU A 331 -8.34 18.69 7.57
C LEU A 331 -8.52 20.13 8.06
N THR A 332 -7.47 20.76 8.58
CA THR A 332 -7.56 22.19 9.01
C THR A 332 -7.84 23.14 7.85
N ASP A 333 -7.59 22.74 6.60
CA ASP A 333 -7.87 23.59 5.43
C ASP A 333 -9.34 23.49 4.96
N LEU A 334 -10.16 22.60 5.54
CA LEU A 334 -11.56 22.44 5.18
C LEU A 334 -12.44 23.58 5.72
N SER A 335 -13.51 23.91 4.98
CA SER A 335 -14.54 24.79 5.53
C SER A 335 -15.35 24.06 6.61
N PRO A 336 -15.89 24.77 7.62
CA PRO A 336 -16.71 24.18 8.68
C PRO A 336 -17.89 23.36 8.16
N GLU A 337 -18.53 23.81 7.08
CA GLU A 337 -19.66 23.12 6.45
C GLU A 337 -19.25 21.77 5.88
N ARG A 338 -18.09 21.72 5.18
CA ARG A 338 -17.56 20.48 4.63
C ARG A 338 -17.04 19.54 5.70
N MET A 339 -16.38 20.10 6.71
CA MET A 339 -15.96 19.34 7.89
C MET A 339 -17.20 18.64 8.47
N SER A 340 -18.26 19.40 8.79
CA SER A 340 -19.52 18.87 9.33
C SER A 340 -20.16 17.80 8.44
N ALA A 341 -20.19 18.01 7.12
CA ALA A 341 -20.74 17.05 6.17
C ALA A 341 -19.96 15.72 6.15
N MET A 342 -18.63 15.78 6.27
CA MET A 342 -17.78 14.59 6.22
C MET A 342 -17.71 13.83 7.54
N ARG A 343 -17.91 14.47 8.70
CA ARG A 343 -17.89 13.81 10.03
C ARG A 343 -18.81 12.59 10.11
N LYS A 344 -19.90 12.57 9.35
CA LYS A 344 -20.90 11.50 9.38
C LYS A 344 -20.49 10.26 8.56
N ASN A 345 -19.37 10.30 7.85
CA ASN A 345 -18.95 9.22 6.96
C ASN A 345 -17.42 9.05 6.98
N VAL A 346 -16.96 8.08 7.78
CA VAL A 346 -15.55 7.73 7.95
C VAL A 346 -14.86 7.46 6.61
N ARG A 347 -15.54 6.71 5.73
CA ARG A 347 -15.02 6.36 4.40
C ARG A 347 -14.82 7.62 3.54
N ALA A 348 -15.77 8.55 3.57
CA ALA A 348 -15.68 9.79 2.81
C ALA A 348 -14.48 10.66 3.24
N VAL A 349 -14.19 10.70 4.55
CA VAL A 349 -12.99 11.39 5.04
C VAL A 349 -11.72 10.65 4.63
N GLY A 350 -11.68 9.32 4.74
CA GLY A 350 -10.55 8.52 4.26
C GLY A 350 -10.24 8.81 2.79
N MET A 351 -11.28 8.86 1.94
CA MET A 351 -11.13 9.25 0.53
C MET A 351 -10.65 10.70 0.35
N TYR A 352 -11.15 11.64 1.16
CA TYR A 352 -10.66 13.02 1.13
C TYR A 352 -9.16 13.10 1.47
N LEU A 353 -8.75 12.46 2.56
CA LEU A 353 -7.37 12.40 3.02
C LEU A 353 -6.48 11.73 1.97
N ALA A 354 -6.90 10.60 1.39
CA ALA A 354 -6.17 9.94 0.30
C ALA A 354 -5.99 10.84 -0.93
N ALA A 355 -7.05 11.57 -1.33
CA ALA A 355 -6.95 12.51 -2.44
C ALA A 355 -6.03 13.69 -2.13
N ALA A 356 -6.12 14.25 -0.92
CA ALA A 356 -5.30 15.37 -0.47
C ALA A 356 -3.83 14.95 -0.35
N TYR A 357 -3.57 13.75 0.14
CA TYR A 357 -2.23 13.15 0.22
C TYR A 357 -1.58 13.05 -1.16
N ASN A 358 -2.30 12.52 -2.16
CA ASN A 358 -1.76 12.29 -3.49
C ASN A 358 -1.62 13.59 -4.32
N CYS A 359 -2.58 14.51 -4.25
CA CYS A 359 -2.61 15.67 -5.16
C CYS A 359 -2.58 17.05 -4.49
N GLY A 360 -2.63 17.11 -3.15
CA GLY A 360 -2.70 18.30 -2.33
C GLY A 360 -4.13 18.77 -2.03
N SER A 361 -4.39 19.15 -0.77
CA SER A 361 -5.70 19.64 -0.28
C SER A 361 -6.30 20.74 -1.16
N GLY A 362 -5.49 21.70 -1.62
CA GLY A 362 -5.93 22.79 -2.48
C GLY A 362 -6.53 22.35 -3.82
N LYS A 363 -6.01 21.27 -4.43
CA LYS A 363 -6.59 20.71 -5.66
C LYS A 363 -7.93 20.04 -5.38
N VAL A 364 -8.00 19.29 -4.29
CA VAL A 364 -9.24 18.64 -3.83
C VAL A 364 -10.32 19.69 -3.57
N GLN A 365 -9.99 20.75 -2.83
CA GLN A 365 -10.93 21.83 -2.55
C GLN A 365 -11.41 22.54 -3.80
N LYS A 366 -10.51 22.84 -4.75
CA LYS A 366 -10.86 23.44 -6.04
C LYS A 366 -11.81 22.54 -6.82
N SER A 367 -11.54 21.23 -6.87
CA SER A 367 -12.40 20.26 -7.54
C SER A 367 -13.78 20.20 -6.88
N ALA A 368 -13.83 20.12 -5.56
CA ALA A 368 -15.07 20.11 -4.80
C ALA A 368 -15.90 21.40 -4.97
N ARG A 369 -15.27 22.58 -5.08
CA ARG A 369 -15.98 23.85 -5.34
C ARG A 369 -16.61 23.88 -6.74
N LEU A 370 -16.01 23.18 -7.70
CA LEU A 370 -16.43 23.21 -9.12
C LEU A 370 -17.39 22.07 -9.48
N CYS A 371 -17.32 20.94 -8.78
CA CYS A 371 -18.13 19.74 -9.07
C CYS A 371 -19.20 19.45 -8.01
N GLY A 372 -19.26 20.18 -6.89
CA GLY A 372 -20.17 19.88 -5.78
C GLY A 372 -19.96 18.46 -5.24
N ASP A 373 -21.04 17.69 -5.10
CA ASP A 373 -21.03 16.31 -4.59
C ASP A 373 -20.22 15.35 -5.46
N LYS A 374 -20.06 15.65 -6.76
CA LYS A 374 -19.17 14.91 -7.68
C LYS A 374 -17.73 15.42 -7.57
N TRP A 375 -17.25 15.72 -6.37
CA TRP A 375 -15.99 16.43 -6.13
C TRP A 375 -14.75 15.77 -6.73
N THR A 376 -14.80 14.48 -7.05
CA THR A 376 -13.72 13.76 -7.73
C THR A 376 -13.59 14.07 -9.23
N CYS A 377 -14.55 14.79 -9.82
CA CYS A 377 -14.68 14.93 -11.28
C CYS A 377 -13.49 15.65 -11.96
N ARG A 378 -12.86 16.62 -11.28
CA ARG A 378 -11.72 17.39 -11.78
C ARG A 378 -10.39 17.06 -11.10
N LEU A 379 -10.32 15.94 -10.36
CA LEU A 379 -9.05 15.44 -9.85
C LEU A 379 -8.16 14.94 -11.00
N PRO A 380 -6.83 14.97 -10.84
CA PRO A 380 -5.91 14.32 -11.78
C PRO A 380 -6.25 12.83 -11.96
N GLU A 381 -6.00 12.29 -13.15
CA GLU A 381 -6.32 10.87 -13.45
C GLU A 381 -5.56 9.91 -12.53
N GLU A 382 -4.30 10.20 -12.24
CA GLU A 382 -3.49 9.47 -11.26
C GLU A 382 -4.17 9.40 -9.89
N THR A 383 -4.74 10.52 -9.43
CA THR A 383 -5.46 10.59 -8.14
C THR A 383 -6.76 9.80 -8.17
N LYS A 384 -7.47 9.75 -9.31
CA LYS A 384 -8.66 8.91 -9.44
C LYS A 384 -8.32 7.43 -9.35
N ILE A 385 -7.22 7.00 -9.96
CA ILE A 385 -6.70 5.63 -9.82
C ILE A 385 -6.29 5.38 -8.36
N TYR A 386 -5.60 6.34 -7.74
CA TYR A 386 -5.20 6.28 -6.34
C TYR A 386 -6.40 6.09 -5.41
N LEU A 387 -7.51 6.81 -5.64
CA LEU A 387 -8.75 6.65 -4.89
C LEU A 387 -9.41 5.28 -5.10
N LYS A 388 -9.33 4.70 -6.30
CA LYS A 388 -9.79 3.32 -6.52
C LYS A 388 -8.95 2.31 -5.74
N LYS A 389 -7.61 2.50 -5.69
CA LYS A 389 -6.73 1.67 -4.85
C LYS A 389 -7.12 1.79 -3.38
N PHE A 390 -7.30 3.03 -2.89
CA PHE A 390 -7.73 3.29 -1.53
C PHE A 390 -9.04 2.58 -1.22
N ASP A 391 -10.06 2.73 -2.07
CA ASP A 391 -11.39 2.18 -1.87
C ASP A 391 -11.38 0.65 -1.70
N VAL A 392 -10.64 -0.04 -2.57
CA VAL A 392 -10.52 -1.51 -2.53
C VAL A 392 -9.74 -1.96 -1.30
N VAL A 393 -8.56 -1.38 -1.03
CA VAL A 393 -7.72 -1.78 0.12
C VAL A 393 -8.38 -1.42 1.44
N TRP A 394 -9.14 -0.32 1.49
CA TRP A 394 -9.95 0.06 2.65
C TRP A 394 -10.94 -1.03 3.01
N GLU A 395 -11.67 -1.61 2.06
CA GLU A 395 -12.59 -2.71 2.36
C GLU A 395 -11.84 -4.00 2.74
N LEU A 396 -10.75 -4.30 2.04
CA LEU A 396 -9.93 -5.49 2.31
C LEU A 396 -9.31 -5.49 3.71
N ARG A 397 -9.06 -4.32 4.32
CA ARG A 397 -8.40 -4.24 5.64
C ARG A 397 -9.10 -5.08 6.71
N LYS A 398 -10.43 -5.20 6.66
CA LYS A 398 -11.23 -6.02 7.60
C LYS A 398 -10.94 -7.52 7.47
N ALA A 399 -10.48 -7.95 6.29
CA ALA A 399 -10.11 -9.32 5.99
C ALA A 399 -8.61 -9.58 6.13
N LEU A 400 -7.77 -8.54 6.25
CA LEU A 400 -6.32 -8.71 6.48
C LEU A 400 -6.02 -9.15 7.92
N ASP A 401 -6.91 -8.83 8.87
CA ASP A 401 -6.80 -9.20 10.29
C ASP A 401 -7.34 -10.61 10.59
N ARG A 402 -7.96 -11.28 9.61
CA ARG A 402 -8.51 -12.65 9.70
C ARG A 402 -7.63 -13.60 8.90
#